data_AF-A0A965R342-F1
#
_entry.id   AF-A0A965R342-F1
#
_cell.length_a   1.000
_cell.length_b   1.000
_cell.length_c   1.000
_cell.angle_alpha   90.00
_cell.angle_beta   90.00
_cell.angle_gamma   90.00
#
_symmetry.space_group_name_H-M   'P 1'
#
loop_
_entity.id
_entity.type
_entity.pdbx_description
1 polymer ?
#
loop_
_entity_poly.entity_id
_entity_poly.type
_entity_poly.pdbx_seq_one_letter_code
_entity_poly.pdbx_strand_id
1 'polypeptide(L)'
;MKSISTVLAVLIITAGLATLGISPAQAAQTRSLPSGNTLFVFDHGDCVGDVATINVAANEANLVGTNIPTTHTSCAFGAALDPTTGFVYWVSTPTFVGDRWLMKTNLTSGRSTEVGYLGSHPNYQLAIDDQGNAYTTYWGGATEKLYRVNLSDASLTYVADVASGGNSYSFGFAFNPKDKQFYINFTDDPGRISRMNVATGALQSVCFAPGGSVYLYSMAFDSAGIGWSGAMTGLGDLGSFDISHSDCGFEYVAGPTSMTSKPTWWNGAVAVTYPAAEQAVSTNALASTGLNSSSIGVNALIGVGLLIIGVLSLRLNRRQRI
;
A
#
# COMPACT_ATOMS: atom_id res chain seq x y z
N MET A 1 0.15 81.86 -19.61
CA MET A 1 0.63 80.47 -19.81
C MET A 1 0.43 79.75 -18.49
N LYS A 2 -0.73 79.18 -18.11
CA LYS A 2 -1.58 78.13 -18.69
C LYS A 2 -0.84 76.83 -19.04
N SER A 3 -1.05 75.86 -18.14
CA SER A 3 -1.21 74.40 -18.32
C SER A 3 -0.08 73.59 -18.94
N ILE A 4 0.65 72.83 -18.11
CA ILE A 4 0.92 71.37 -18.21
C ILE A 4 1.21 70.91 -16.76
N SER A 5 0.25 70.58 -15.91
CA SER A 5 -0.55 69.33 -15.90
C SER A 5 0.35 68.10 -15.81
N THR A 6 0.66 67.62 -14.60
CA THR A 6 -0.16 66.58 -13.93
C THR A 6 -0.29 65.31 -14.78
N VAL A 7 0.81 64.57 -15.00
CA VAL A 7 0.76 63.18 -15.52
C VAL A 7 1.69 62.24 -14.74
N LEU A 8 2.65 62.75 -13.96
CA LEU A 8 3.69 61.93 -13.34
C LEU A 8 3.47 61.68 -11.84
N ALA A 9 2.25 61.38 -11.41
CA ALA A 9 1.98 61.04 -10.00
C ALA A 9 0.82 60.06 -9.79
N VAL A 10 0.43 59.30 -10.83
CA VAL A 10 -0.54 58.20 -10.71
C VAL A 10 0.06 56.86 -11.15
N LEU A 11 1.31 56.81 -11.60
CA LEU A 11 1.97 55.59 -12.04
C LEU A 11 2.86 54.94 -10.97
N ILE A 12 2.51 55.08 -9.68
CA ILE A 12 3.30 54.51 -8.56
C ILE A 12 2.47 53.60 -7.63
N ILE A 13 1.15 53.44 -7.84
CA ILE A 13 0.31 52.63 -6.92
C ILE A 13 -0.46 51.48 -7.61
N THR A 14 -0.19 51.17 -8.89
CA THR A 14 -0.83 50.04 -9.60
C THR A 14 0.15 49.00 -10.16
N ALA A 15 1.43 49.06 -9.80
CA ALA A 15 2.43 48.03 -10.15
C ALA A 15 3.08 47.38 -8.92
N GLY A 16 2.64 47.72 -7.72
CA GLY A 16 3.24 47.26 -6.45
C GLY A 16 2.38 46.31 -5.62
N LEU A 17 1.20 45.92 -6.09
CA LEU A 17 0.35 44.93 -5.43
C LEU A 17 0.07 43.76 -6.38
N ALA A 18 0.30 42.56 -5.88
CA ALA A 18 -0.01 41.25 -6.48
C ALA A 18 0.99 40.67 -7.50
N THR A 19 2.28 40.67 -7.15
CA THR A 19 3.09 39.45 -7.33
C THR A 19 3.58 38.97 -5.97
N LEU A 20 2.64 38.87 -5.00
CA LEU A 20 2.79 37.80 -4.02
C LEU A 20 2.81 36.54 -4.85
N GLY A 21 3.97 35.90 -4.95
CA GLY A 21 4.13 34.60 -5.55
C GLY A 21 3.21 33.63 -4.83
N ILE A 22 1.97 33.55 -5.29
CA ILE A 22 1.15 32.37 -5.16
C ILE A 22 1.92 31.32 -5.96
N SER A 23 2.85 30.64 -5.27
CA SER A 23 3.23 29.30 -5.66
C SER A 23 1.93 28.59 -6.00
N PRO A 24 1.78 28.00 -7.20
CA PRO A 24 0.56 27.28 -7.54
C PRO A 24 0.25 26.36 -6.36
N ALA A 25 -0.95 26.49 -5.81
CA ALA A 25 -1.40 25.63 -4.72
C ALA A 25 -1.11 24.20 -5.18
N GLN A 26 -0.17 23.54 -4.52
CA GLN A 26 0.19 22.17 -4.84
C GLN A 26 -1.10 21.38 -4.76
N ALA A 27 -1.49 20.72 -5.86
CA ALA A 27 -2.69 19.90 -5.86
C ALA A 27 -2.54 18.88 -4.73
N ALA A 28 -3.42 18.93 -3.73
CA ALA A 28 -3.38 17.97 -2.64
C ALA A 28 -3.72 16.57 -3.17
N GLN A 29 -3.18 15.54 -2.53
CA GLN A 29 -3.49 14.15 -2.85
C GLN A 29 -4.99 13.97 -2.62
N THR A 30 -5.76 13.57 -3.63
CA THR A 30 -7.21 13.44 -3.48
C THR A 30 -7.59 12.06 -2.94
N ARG A 31 -6.71 11.07 -3.13
CA ARG A 31 -6.85 9.74 -2.52
C ARG A 31 -6.56 9.78 -1.02
N SER A 32 -7.36 9.03 -0.28
CA SER A 32 -7.17 8.76 1.14
C SER A 32 -6.84 7.30 1.36
N LEU A 33 -6.12 7.01 2.43
CA LEU A 33 -5.93 5.63 2.88
C LEU A 33 -7.24 5.10 3.47
N PRO A 34 -7.63 3.85 3.17
CA PRO A 34 -8.72 3.17 3.86
C PRO A 34 -8.53 3.18 5.39
N SER A 35 -9.63 3.20 6.13
CA SER A 35 -9.59 3.17 7.59
C SER A 35 -8.80 1.95 8.11
N GLY A 36 -7.91 2.19 9.06
CA GLY A 36 -7.03 1.15 9.62
C GLY A 36 -5.77 0.87 8.81
N ASN A 37 -5.64 1.42 7.59
CA ASN A 37 -4.38 1.34 6.85
C ASN A 37 -3.41 2.41 7.35
N THR A 38 -2.11 2.15 7.22
CA THR A 38 -1.06 3.13 7.50
C THR A 38 0.04 3.01 6.47
N LEU A 39 0.37 4.13 5.83
CA LEU A 39 1.48 4.25 4.89
C LEU A 39 2.77 4.59 5.65
N PHE A 40 3.79 3.80 5.41
CA PHE A 40 5.14 3.96 5.94
C PHE A 40 6.11 4.28 4.81
N VAL A 41 7.06 5.15 5.11
CA VAL A 41 8.20 5.48 4.25
C VAL A 41 9.49 5.21 5.01
N PHE A 42 10.51 4.80 4.28
CA PHE A 42 11.80 4.43 4.84
C PHE A 42 12.91 5.30 4.26
N ASP A 43 13.78 5.79 5.14
CA ASP A 43 14.88 6.66 4.76
C ASP A 43 15.79 6.03 3.70
N HIS A 44 15.95 6.76 2.60
CA HIS A 44 16.84 6.46 1.48
C HIS A 44 17.95 7.53 1.34
N GLY A 45 18.00 8.52 2.23
CA GLY A 45 18.95 9.64 2.27
C GLY A 45 20.17 9.37 3.16
N ASP A 46 20.26 10.04 4.33
CA ASP A 46 21.42 10.02 5.24
C ASP A 46 21.68 8.64 5.93
N CYS A 47 21.13 7.57 5.35
CA CYS A 47 21.60 6.17 5.46
C CYS A 47 21.37 5.48 6.81
N VAL A 48 20.22 5.67 7.45
CA VAL A 48 19.92 4.92 8.69
C VAL A 48 18.76 3.94 8.52
N GLY A 49 17.92 4.04 7.48
CA GLY A 49 16.74 3.18 7.36
C GLY A 49 15.70 3.49 8.44
N ASP A 50 15.63 4.76 8.84
CA ASP A 50 14.59 5.32 9.71
C ASP A 50 13.22 5.16 9.06
N VAL A 51 12.18 5.13 9.89
CA VAL A 51 10.82 4.87 9.42
C VAL A 51 9.88 5.97 9.90
N ALA A 52 9.05 6.46 8.99
CA ALA A 52 8.01 7.43 9.29
C ALA A 52 6.65 6.97 8.76
N THR A 53 5.58 7.34 9.44
CA THR A 53 4.21 7.25 8.90
C THR A 53 3.87 8.51 8.12
N ILE A 54 3.07 8.37 7.06
CA ILE A 54 2.54 9.50 6.30
C ILE A 54 1.06 9.71 6.59
N ASN A 55 0.71 10.90 7.04
CA ASN A 55 -0.65 11.42 6.97
C ASN A 55 -0.88 12.01 5.58
N VAL A 56 -1.49 11.23 4.70
CA VAL A 56 -1.71 11.59 3.30
C VAL A 56 -2.56 12.86 3.17
N ALA A 57 -3.61 13.01 4.00
CA ALA A 57 -4.54 14.13 3.91
C ALA A 57 -3.89 15.47 4.31
N ALA A 58 -2.99 15.44 5.30
CA ALA A 58 -2.25 16.62 5.74
C ALA A 58 -0.93 16.83 4.99
N ASN A 59 -0.49 15.84 4.21
CA ASN A 59 0.87 15.77 3.64
C ASN A 59 1.96 15.97 4.71
N GLU A 60 1.82 15.25 5.83
CA GLU A 60 2.71 15.31 6.99
C GLU A 60 3.33 13.94 7.26
N ALA A 61 4.61 13.93 7.61
CA ALA A 61 5.29 12.74 8.08
C ALA A 61 5.56 12.81 9.58
N ASN A 62 5.37 11.67 10.26
CA ASN A 62 5.68 11.49 11.67
C ASN A 62 6.69 10.36 11.83
N LEU A 63 7.85 10.65 12.42
CA LEU A 63 8.88 9.66 12.69
C LEU A 63 8.36 8.62 13.67
N VAL A 64 8.47 7.35 13.30
CA VAL A 64 8.10 6.19 14.13
C VAL A 64 9.27 5.79 15.01
N GLY A 65 10.45 5.70 14.40
CA GLY A 65 11.67 5.36 15.10
C GLY A 65 12.89 5.57 14.23
N THR A 66 13.99 5.80 14.94
CA THR A 66 15.32 5.84 14.34
C THR A 66 15.92 4.45 14.44
N ASN A 67 16.39 3.96 13.31
CA ASN A 67 17.05 2.68 13.26
C ASN A 67 18.48 2.80 13.83
N ILE A 68 19.07 1.67 14.23
CA ILE A 68 20.45 1.65 14.73
C ILE A 68 21.35 1.33 13.53
N PRO A 69 22.21 2.25 13.07
CA PRO A 69 23.11 1.98 11.95
C PRO A 69 24.00 0.78 12.27
N THR A 70 24.07 -0.16 11.32
CA THR A 70 25.12 -1.18 11.25
C THR A 70 25.97 -0.92 10.00
N THR A 71 27.07 -1.67 9.82
CA THR A 71 27.84 -1.62 8.56
C THR A 71 27.02 -2.02 7.33
N HIS A 72 25.87 -2.67 7.53
CA HIS A 72 24.98 -3.15 6.47
C HIS A 72 23.68 -2.36 6.38
N THR A 73 23.49 -1.33 7.22
CA THR A 73 22.30 -0.47 7.21
C THR A 73 22.62 0.82 6.47
N SER A 74 21.89 1.10 5.39
CA SER A 74 22.06 2.31 4.58
C SER A 74 20.72 2.71 3.94
N CYS A 75 20.68 2.97 2.64
CA CYS A 75 19.46 3.30 1.91
C CYS A 75 18.48 2.12 1.91
N ALA A 76 17.23 2.39 2.28
CA ALA A 76 16.15 1.41 2.19
C ALA A 76 15.53 1.38 0.79
N PHE A 77 15.38 0.16 0.27
CA PHE A 77 14.71 -0.12 -0.99
C PHE A 77 13.67 -1.24 -0.85
N GLY A 78 12.64 -1.22 -1.69
CA GLY A 78 11.72 -2.35 -1.89
C GLY A 78 11.12 -2.85 -0.58
N ALA A 79 10.46 -1.97 0.17
CA ALA A 79 9.83 -2.39 1.42
C ALA A 79 8.55 -3.19 1.15
N ALA A 80 8.37 -4.29 1.89
CA ALA A 80 7.17 -5.13 1.81
C ALA A 80 6.72 -5.56 3.22
N LEU A 81 5.42 -5.42 3.49
CA LEU A 81 4.80 -5.96 4.69
C LEU A 81 4.70 -7.48 4.59
N ASP A 82 5.17 -8.20 5.61
CA ASP A 82 4.75 -9.57 5.87
C ASP A 82 3.51 -9.56 6.78
N PRO A 83 2.30 -9.79 6.24
CA PRO A 83 1.08 -9.72 7.02
C PRO A 83 0.95 -10.85 8.04
N THR A 84 1.73 -11.92 7.92
CA THR A 84 1.68 -13.05 8.87
C THR A 84 2.37 -12.73 10.19
N THR A 85 3.32 -11.79 10.18
CA THR A 85 4.10 -11.40 11.35
C THR A 85 3.98 -9.92 11.72
N GLY A 86 3.46 -9.09 10.81
CA GLY A 86 3.33 -7.64 10.98
C GLY A 86 4.65 -6.87 10.86
N PHE A 87 5.74 -7.54 10.46
CA PHE A 87 7.02 -6.88 10.18
C PHE A 87 7.07 -6.40 8.74
N VAL A 88 7.80 -5.31 8.50
CA VAL A 88 8.19 -4.92 7.15
C VAL A 88 9.61 -5.39 6.88
N TYR A 89 9.81 -5.97 5.72
CA TYR A 89 11.11 -6.34 5.21
C TYR A 89 11.52 -5.36 4.10
N TRP A 90 12.79 -5.04 4.02
CA TRP A 90 13.32 -4.14 3.00
C TRP A 90 14.76 -4.49 2.66
N VAL A 91 15.21 -4.03 1.51
CA VAL A 91 16.57 -4.26 1.02
C VAL A 91 17.44 -3.06 1.37
N SER A 92 18.50 -3.31 2.12
CA SER A 92 19.54 -2.32 2.41
C SER A 92 20.63 -2.36 1.35
N THR A 93 21.05 -1.17 0.91
CA THR A 93 22.11 -0.99 -0.09
C THR A 93 23.25 -0.12 0.46
N PRO A 94 24.24 -0.70 1.19
CA PRO A 94 25.38 0.07 1.73
C PRO A 94 26.18 0.82 0.67
N THR A 95 26.17 0.29 -0.56
CA THR A 95 26.72 0.94 -1.74
C THR A 95 25.69 0.89 -2.87
N PHE A 96 25.63 1.93 -3.70
CA PHE A 96 24.71 1.96 -4.85
C PHE A 96 24.97 0.78 -5.81
N VAL A 97 26.22 0.35 -5.94
CA VAL A 97 26.62 -0.87 -6.66
C VAL A 97 27.31 -1.79 -5.67
N GLY A 98 26.76 -3.00 -5.46
CA GLY A 98 27.40 -4.01 -4.63
C GLY A 98 26.44 -4.81 -3.76
N ASP A 99 26.91 -5.12 -2.57
CA ASP A 99 26.26 -6.01 -1.61
C ASP A 99 24.91 -5.49 -1.11
N ARG A 100 24.02 -6.44 -0.81
CA ARG A 100 22.64 -6.20 -0.39
C ARG A 100 22.33 -7.03 0.83
N TRP A 101 21.57 -6.45 1.75
CA TRP A 101 21.10 -7.14 2.95
C TRP A 101 19.60 -7.05 3.09
N LEU A 102 18.99 -8.14 3.53
CA LEU A 102 17.61 -8.14 3.95
C LEU A 102 17.55 -7.61 5.37
N MET A 103 16.73 -6.58 5.55
CA MET A 103 16.45 -5.98 6.83
C MET A 103 15.00 -6.24 7.20
N LYS A 104 14.74 -6.30 8.51
CA LYS A 104 13.42 -6.53 9.10
C LYS A 104 13.12 -5.45 10.12
N THR A 105 12.02 -4.73 9.96
CA THR A 105 11.61 -3.62 10.81
C THR A 105 10.34 -3.94 11.59
N ASN A 106 10.41 -3.70 12.90
CA ASN A 106 9.24 -3.63 13.77
C ASN A 106 8.60 -2.24 13.67
N LEU A 107 7.43 -2.13 13.03
CA LEU A 107 6.76 -0.85 12.81
C LEU A 107 6.20 -0.18 14.07
N THR A 108 6.09 -0.89 15.20
CA THR A 108 5.68 -0.27 16.47
C THR A 108 6.83 0.53 17.10
N SER A 109 8.06 0.08 16.90
CA SER A 109 9.25 0.71 17.48
C SER A 109 10.11 1.47 16.45
N GLY A 110 9.86 1.27 15.16
CA GLY A 110 10.71 1.74 14.06
C GLY A 110 12.10 1.09 14.00
N ARG A 111 12.37 0.07 14.82
CA ARG A 111 13.69 -0.59 14.86
C ARG A 111 13.83 -1.64 13.78
N SER A 112 14.94 -1.58 13.05
CA SER A 112 15.32 -2.60 12.07
C SER A 112 16.38 -3.53 12.62
N THR A 113 16.36 -4.76 12.12
CA THR A 113 17.31 -5.83 12.42
C THR A 113 17.75 -6.48 11.12
N GLU A 114 19.03 -6.82 11.03
CA GLU A 114 19.56 -7.56 9.88
C GLU A 114 19.05 -9.00 9.91
N VAL A 115 18.61 -9.49 8.75
CA VAL A 115 18.22 -10.89 8.56
C VAL A 115 19.36 -11.67 7.94
N GLY A 116 19.95 -11.14 6.86
CA GLY A 116 21.04 -11.80 6.16
C GLY A 116 21.39 -11.16 4.83
N TYR A 117 22.44 -11.69 4.21
CA TYR A 117 23.00 -11.23 2.94
C TYR A 117 22.19 -11.75 1.74
N LEU A 118 21.78 -10.84 0.86
CA LEU A 118 21.01 -11.13 -0.37
C LEU A 118 21.90 -11.29 -1.62
N GLY A 119 23.20 -10.98 -1.54
CA GLY A 119 24.12 -11.04 -2.67
C GLY A 119 24.69 -9.68 -3.11
N SER A 120 25.68 -9.73 -4.01
CA SER A 120 26.47 -8.60 -4.52
C SER A 120 25.84 -7.88 -5.72
N HIS A 121 24.53 -7.88 -5.78
CA HIS A 121 23.78 -7.82 -7.02
C HIS A 121 22.62 -6.82 -6.91
N PRO A 122 22.21 -6.13 -7.99
CA PRO A 122 21.15 -5.14 -7.94
C PRO A 122 19.78 -5.81 -7.78
N ASN A 123 19.46 -6.18 -6.54
CA ASN A 123 18.12 -6.46 -6.07
C ASN A 123 17.67 -5.19 -5.34
N TYR A 124 16.65 -4.52 -5.84
CA TYR A 124 16.09 -3.33 -5.16
C TYR A 124 14.69 -3.59 -4.61
N GLN A 125 14.04 -4.67 -5.02
CA GLN A 125 12.60 -4.80 -4.85
C GLN A 125 12.24 -6.06 -4.09
N LEU A 126 11.23 -5.98 -3.25
CA LEU A 126 10.69 -7.09 -2.49
C LEU A 126 9.17 -7.01 -2.56
N ALA A 127 8.52 -8.17 -2.73
CA ALA A 127 7.08 -8.29 -2.56
C ALA A 127 6.79 -9.52 -1.70
N ILE A 128 5.79 -9.43 -0.82
CA ILE A 128 5.37 -10.51 0.06
C ILE A 128 3.86 -10.68 -0.08
N ASP A 129 3.39 -11.89 -0.35
CA ASP A 129 1.95 -12.18 -0.42
C ASP A 129 1.29 -12.30 0.97
N ASP A 130 -0.02 -12.51 0.98
CA ASP A 130 -0.80 -12.68 2.19
C ASP A 130 -0.57 -14.02 2.92
N GLN A 131 0.26 -14.90 2.38
CA GLN A 131 0.72 -16.12 3.05
C GLN A 131 2.19 -16.00 3.53
N GLY A 132 2.84 -14.85 3.35
CA GLY A 132 4.22 -14.62 3.76
C GLY A 132 5.26 -15.17 2.77
N ASN A 133 4.87 -15.54 1.54
CA ASN A 133 5.84 -15.90 0.51
C ASN A 133 6.48 -14.63 -0.04
N ALA A 134 7.79 -14.52 0.12
CA ALA A 134 8.57 -13.38 -0.32
C ALA A 134 9.25 -13.63 -1.66
N TYR A 135 9.28 -12.60 -2.50
CA TYR A 135 9.88 -12.63 -3.82
C TYR A 135 10.69 -11.36 -4.05
N THR A 136 11.79 -11.50 -4.78
CA THR A 136 12.64 -10.39 -5.23
C THR A 136 13.03 -10.59 -6.69
N THR A 137 13.28 -9.49 -7.36
CA THR A 137 13.81 -9.47 -8.72
C THR A 137 15.27 -9.08 -8.73
N TYR A 138 16.00 -9.66 -9.67
CA TYR A 138 17.45 -9.52 -9.82
C TYR A 138 17.78 -9.21 -11.27
N TRP A 139 18.46 -8.10 -11.53
CA TRP A 139 18.99 -7.85 -12.86
C TRP A 139 20.34 -8.54 -13.08
N GLY A 140 20.33 -9.62 -13.87
CA GLY A 140 21.51 -10.41 -14.23
C GLY A 140 22.29 -9.90 -15.44
N GLY A 141 22.12 -8.63 -15.83
CA GLY A 141 22.80 -7.99 -16.97
C GLY A 141 22.08 -8.16 -18.31
N ALA A 142 21.60 -9.36 -18.65
CA ALA A 142 20.90 -9.62 -19.91
C ALA A 142 19.39 -9.85 -19.75
N THR A 143 18.95 -10.34 -18.59
CA THR A 143 17.55 -10.65 -18.29
C THR A 143 17.34 -10.49 -16.80
N GLU A 144 16.20 -9.93 -16.42
CA GLU A 144 15.79 -9.88 -15.03
C GLU A 144 15.29 -11.27 -14.58
N LYS A 145 15.63 -11.66 -13.37
CA LYS A 145 15.32 -12.97 -12.81
C LYS A 145 14.48 -12.80 -11.56
N LEU A 146 13.60 -13.76 -11.33
CA LEU A 146 12.75 -13.84 -10.16
C LEU A 146 13.30 -14.88 -9.19
N TYR A 147 13.40 -14.48 -7.92
CA TYR A 147 13.80 -15.35 -6.82
C TYR A 147 12.74 -15.35 -5.73
N ARG A 148 12.56 -16.51 -5.10
CA ARG A 148 11.92 -16.60 -3.79
C ARG A 148 12.96 -16.26 -2.72
N VAL A 149 12.56 -15.46 -1.74
CA VAL A 149 13.40 -15.05 -0.61
C VAL A 149 12.95 -15.84 0.62
N ASN A 150 13.91 -16.43 1.33
CA ASN A 150 13.65 -16.94 2.67
C ASN A 150 13.81 -15.80 3.70
N LEU A 151 12.70 -15.41 4.33
CA LEU A 151 12.66 -14.30 5.30
C LEU A 151 13.36 -14.60 6.64
N SER A 152 13.81 -15.85 6.88
CA SER A 152 14.56 -16.19 8.09
C SER A 152 16.07 -16.02 7.97
N ASP A 153 16.62 -16.19 6.76
CA ASP A 153 18.07 -16.23 6.52
C ASP A 153 18.53 -15.48 5.26
N ALA A 154 17.60 -14.83 4.55
CA ALA A 154 17.82 -14.11 3.29
C ALA A 154 18.29 -14.99 2.11
N SER A 155 18.25 -16.31 2.21
CA SER A 155 18.62 -17.19 1.09
C SER A 155 17.66 -17.03 -0.09
N LEU A 156 18.24 -17.09 -1.30
CA LEU A 156 17.52 -16.91 -2.56
C LEU A 156 17.38 -18.24 -3.30
N THR A 157 16.16 -18.55 -3.73
CA THR A 157 15.88 -19.69 -4.61
C THR A 157 15.37 -19.18 -5.95
N TYR A 158 16.07 -19.48 -7.04
CA TYR A 158 15.66 -19.08 -8.38
C TYR A 158 14.29 -19.67 -8.72
N VAL A 159 13.44 -18.88 -9.36
CA VAL A 159 12.11 -19.28 -9.81
C VAL A 159 12.04 -19.30 -11.33
N ALA A 160 12.27 -18.15 -11.95
CA ALA A 160 12.12 -17.99 -13.39
C ALA A 160 12.87 -16.76 -13.89
N ASP A 161 13.05 -16.67 -15.21
CA ASP A 161 13.40 -15.43 -15.87
C ASP A 161 12.13 -14.58 -16.01
N VAL A 162 12.25 -13.28 -15.74
CA VAL A 162 11.17 -12.32 -15.93
C VAL A 162 11.14 -11.93 -17.40
N ALA A 163 9.96 -11.98 -18.01
CA ALA A 163 9.76 -11.67 -19.43
C ALA A 163 9.84 -10.15 -19.72
N SER A 164 10.86 -9.46 -19.18
CA SER A 164 11.15 -8.06 -19.49
C SER A 164 11.88 -7.97 -20.84
N GLY A 165 11.60 -6.92 -21.61
CA GLY A 165 12.28 -6.70 -22.88
C GLY A 165 13.70 -6.18 -22.66
N GLY A 166 14.73 -7.01 -22.82
CA GLY A 166 16.13 -6.56 -22.90
C GLY A 166 16.77 -6.09 -21.58
N ASN A 167 17.63 -5.05 -21.65
CA ASN A 167 18.44 -4.50 -20.54
C ASN A 167 17.61 -3.65 -19.57
N SER A 168 16.48 -4.17 -19.12
CA SER A 168 15.62 -3.52 -18.15
C SER A 168 15.77 -4.13 -16.76
N TYR A 169 15.62 -3.28 -15.75
CA TYR A 169 15.57 -3.69 -14.35
C TYR A 169 14.35 -3.04 -13.69
N SER A 170 13.82 -3.71 -12.68
CA SER A 170 12.61 -3.25 -12.00
C SER A 170 12.89 -2.19 -10.93
N PHE A 171 11.95 -1.25 -10.81
CA PHE A 171 11.97 -0.20 -9.80
C PHE A 171 10.83 -0.31 -8.79
N GLY A 172 9.75 -1.02 -9.11
CA GLY A 172 8.67 -1.24 -8.17
C GLY A 172 8.17 -2.66 -8.31
N PHE A 173 8.02 -3.37 -7.21
CA PHE A 173 7.44 -4.71 -7.16
C PHE A 173 6.61 -4.84 -5.89
N ALA A 174 5.34 -5.19 -6.02
CA ALA A 174 4.43 -5.25 -4.88
C ALA A 174 3.33 -6.27 -5.06
N PHE A 175 2.83 -6.79 -3.95
CA PHE A 175 1.62 -7.59 -3.89
C PHE A 175 0.41 -6.69 -3.61
N ASN A 176 -0.68 -6.89 -4.36
CA ASN A 176 -1.94 -6.21 -4.10
C ASN A 176 -2.87 -7.12 -3.28
N PRO A 177 -3.18 -6.77 -2.01
CA PRO A 177 -4.00 -7.62 -1.15
C PRO A 177 -5.45 -7.72 -1.60
N LYS A 178 -5.95 -6.80 -2.45
CA LYS A 178 -7.34 -6.79 -2.93
C LYS A 178 -7.62 -7.88 -3.96
N ASP A 179 -6.73 -8.06 -4.93
CA ASP A 179 -6.90 -9.02 -6.03
C ASP A 179 -5.96 -10.23 -5.95
N LYS A 180 -5.07 -10.24 -4.95
CA LYS A 180 -4.09 -11.30 -4.69
C LYS A 180 -3.10 -11.51 -5.83
N GLN A 181 -2.72 -10.44 -6.51
CA GLN A 181 -1.77 -10.46 -7.62
C GLN A 181 -0.51 -9.64 -7.31
N PHE A 182 0.58 -9.99 -8.00
CA PHE A 182 1.83 -9.24 -7.97
C PHE A 182 1.91 -8.28 -9.15
N TYR A 183 2.46 -7.10 -8.90
CA TYR A 183 2.59 -6.03 -9.88
C TYR A 183 4.01 -5.49 -9.89
N ILE A 184 4.49 -5.16 -11.08
CA ILE A 184 5.86 -4.72 -11.31
C ILE A 184 5.90 -3.55 -12.30
N ASN A 185 6.88 -2.67 -12.10
CA ASN A 185 7.26 -1.60 -13.02
C ASN A 185 8.76 -1.68 -13.35
N PHE A 186 9.10 -1.28 -14.58
CA PHE A 186 10.44 -1.37 -15.15
C PHE A 186 10.95 0.00 -15.57
N THR A 187 12.28 0.14 -15.61
CA THR A 187 12.97 1.39 -15.97
C THR A 187 12.89 1.75 -17.45
N ASP A 188 12.78 0.76 -18.33
CA ASP A 188 12.73 0.93 -19.78
C ASP A 188 11.32 1.26 -20.31
N ASP A 189 10.29 1.01 -19.51
CA ASP A 189 8.92 1.45 -19.76
C ASP A 189 8.32 2.10 -18.50
N PRO A 190 8.83 3.29 -18.14
CA PRO A 190 8.37 4.01 -16.97
C PRO A 190 6.87 4.34 -17.10
N GLY A 191 6.13 4.09 -16.03
CA GLY A 191 4.70 4.33 -15.96
C GLY A 191 3.85 3.14 -16.39
N ARG A 192 4.44 2.10 -17.01
CA ARG A 192 3.75 0.83 -17.26
C ARG A 192 3.74 -0.02 -16.01
N ILE A 193 2.54 -0.40 -15.56
CA ILE A 193 2.37 -1.39 -14.51
C ILE A 193 1.93 -2.69 -15.15
N SER A 194 2.68 -3.75 -14.89
CA SER A 194 2.38 -5.11 -15.37
C SER A 194 2.06 -6.01 -14.20
N ARG A 195 1.07 -6.88 -14.37
CA ARG A 195 0.83 -8.02 -13.49
C ARG A 195 1.86 -9.10 -13.78
N MET A 196 2.48 -9.63 -12.73
CA MET A 196 3.46 -10.72 -12.82
C MET A 196 2.85 -12.03 -12.32
N ASN A 197 3.03 -13.10 -13.10
CA ASN A 197 2.89 -14.46 -12.60
C ASN A 197 4.20 -14.88 -11.91
N VAL A 198 4.22 -14.87 -10.57
CA VAL A 198 5.43 -15.20 -9.81
C VAL A 198 5.86 -16.67 -9.88
N ALA A 199 5.06 -17.55 -10.46
CA ALA A 199 5.48 -18.93 -10.72
C ALA A 199 6.28 -19.07 -12.02
N THR A 200 6.12 -18.15 -12.98
CA THR A 200 6.70 -18.28 -14.33
C THR A 200 7.49 -17.05 -14.79
N GLY A 201 7.43 -15.93 -14.06
CA GLY A 201 8.02 -14.66 -14.49
C GLY A 201 7.28 -13.98 -15.65
N ALA A 202 6.14 -14.54 -16.10
CA ALA A 202 5.36 -13.98 -17.20
C ALA A 202 4.70 -12.66 -16.79
N LEU A 203 4.65 -11.71 -17.73
CA LEU A 203 4.10 -10.38 -17.53
C LEU A 203 2.84 -10.16 -18.39
N GLN A 204 1.87 -9.45 -17.83
CA GLN A 204 0.72 -8.92 -18.54
C GLN A 204 0.58 -7.44 -18.24
N SER A 205 0.60 -6.59 -19.26
CA SER A 205 0.33 -5.16 -19.08
C SER A 205 -1.08 -4.93 -18.52
N VAL A 206 -1.20 -4.03 -17.54
CA VAL A 206 -2.48 -3.72 -16.87
C VAL A 206 -2.89 -2.29 -17.14
N CYS A 207 -2.00 -1.33 -16.88
CA CYS A 207 -2.27 0.07 -17.13
C CYS A 207 -0.95 0.82 -17.43
N PHE A 208 -1.06 2.04 -17.95
CA PHE A 208 0.09 2.85 -18.34
C PHE A 208 -0.11 4.34 -18.11
N ALA A 209 0.85 5.03 -17.49
CA ALA A 209 0.85 6.48 -17.32
C ALA A 209 0.88 7.23 -18.67
N PRO A 210 -0.13 8.05 -19.01
CA PRO A 210 -0.08 8.89 -20.20
C PRO A 210 1.12 9.85 -20.10
N GLY A 211 2.00 9.85 -21.10
CA GLY A 211 3.20 10.69 -21.12
C GLY A 211 4.50 10.01 -20.67
N GLY A 212 4.45 8.74 -20.25
CA GLY A 212 5.59 7.81 -20.24
C GLY A 212 6.85 8.26 -19.50
N SER A 213 6.74 9.10 -18.46
CA SER A 213 7.88 9.62 -17.70
C SER A 213 7.72 9.41 -16.19
N VAL A 214 6.94 8.41 -15.78
CA VAL A 214 6.63 8.15 -14.38
C VAL A 214 7.46 6.97 -13.88
N TYR A 215 8.45 7.21 -13.03
CA TYR A 215 9.23 6.13 -12.43
C TYR A 215 8.59 5.72 -11.09
N LEU A 216 8.37 4.43 -10.87
CA LEU A 216 7.88 3.95 -9.57
C LEU A 216 9.04 3.33 -8.82
N TYR A 217 9.85 4.12 -8.12
CA TYR A 217 11.05 3.64 -7.40
C TYR A 217 10.76 2.72 -6.22
N SER A 218 9.50 2.67 -5.82
CA SER A 218 8.96 1.75 -4.83
C SER A 218 7.47 1.60 -5.05
N MET A 219 6.89 0.48 -4.64
CA MET A 219 5.46 0.24 -4.76
C MET A 219 4.94 -0.46 -3.52
N ALA A 220 3.76 -0.06 -3.04
CA ALA A 220 2.98 -0.80 -2.07
C ALA A 220 1.48 -0.62 -2.36
N PHE A 221 0.66 -1.62 -2.08
CA PHE A 221 -0.79 -1.50 -2.23
C PHE A 221 -1.48 -1.46 -0.88
N ASP A 222 -2.50 -0.63 -0.79
CA ASP A 222 -3.39 -0.61 0.34
C ASP A 222 -4.52 -1.65 0.22
N SER A 223 -5.33 -1.80 1.27
CA SER A 223 -6.44 -2.79 1.29
C SER A 223 -7.54 -2.53 0.25
N ALA A 224 -7.63 -1.32 -0.31
CA ALA A 224 -8.56 -0.99 -1.40
C ALA A 224 -7.93 -1.22 -2.79
N GLY A 225 -6.68 -1.68 -2.84
CA GLY A 225 -5.92 -1.93 -4.06
C GLY A 225 -5.45 -0.66 -4.75
N ILE A 226 -5.42 0.46 -4.04
CA ILE A 226 -4.73 1.67 -4.50
C ILE A 226 -3.24 1.47 -4.24
N GLY A 227 -2.44 1.71 -5.28
CA GLY A 227 -1.00 1.68 -5.20
C GLY A 227 -0.45 2.99 -4.69
N TRP A 228 0.64 2.92 -3.94
CA TRP A 228 1.39 4.01 -3.35
C TRP A 228 2.85 3.86 -3.75
N SER A 229 3.51 4.96 -4.11
CA SER A 229 4.88 4.96 -4.65
C SER A 229 5.67 6.17 -4.21
N GLY A 230 6.95 5.95 -3.95
CA GLY A 230 7.97 6.99 -3.91
C GLY A 230 8.43 7.45 -5.30
N ALA A 231 8.73 8.74 -5.44
CA ALA A 231 9.37 9.43 -6.57
C ALA A 231 8.78 9.18 -7.98
N MET A 232 7.59 9.72 -8.24
CA MET A 232 6.89 9.54 -9.53
C MET A 232 7.41 10.43 -10.66
N THR A 233 7.84 11.66 -10.35
CA THR A 233 8.25 12.68 -11.33
C THR A 233 9.61 13.33 -11.02
N GLY A 234 10.26 12.91 -9.94
CA GLY A 234 11.53 13.45 -9.44
C GLY A 234 11.83 12.91 -8.04
N LEU A 235 13.02 13.21 -7.51
CA LEU A 235 13.35 12.87 -6.12
C LEU A 235 12.44 13.67 -5.18
N GLY A 236 11.72 12.98 -4.30
CA GLY A 236 10.98 13.64 -3.23
C GLY A 236 9.48 13.78 -3.45
N ASP A 237 8.87 13.07 -4.40
CA ASP A 237 7.41 13.00 -4.53
C ASP A 237 6.85 11.74 -3.88
N LEU A 238 5.65 11.86 -3.30
CA LEU A 238 4.81 10.71 -2.95
C LEU A 238 3.63 10.72 -3.91
N GLY A 239 3.28 9.57 -4.45
CA GLY A 239 2.08 9.49 -5.25
C GLY A 239 1.33 8.18 -5.12
N SER A 240 0.21 8.15 -5.80
CA SER A 240 -0.76 7.06 -5.77
C SER A 240 -1.26 6.74 -7.18
N PHE A 241 -1.76 5.53 -7.36
CA PHE A 241 -2.28 5.04 -8.62
C PHE A 241 -3.38 4.01 -8.43
N ASP A 242 -4.23 3.87 -9.43
CA ASP A 242 -5.32 2.91 -9.49
C ASP A 242 -5.22 2.08 -10.77
N ILE A 243 -4.80 0.84 -10.61
CA ILE A 243 -4.64 -0.12 -11.71
C ILE A 243 -5.96 -0.53 -12.37
N SER A 244 -7.11 -0.17 -11.80
CA SER A 244 -8.41 -0.38 -12.45
C SER A 244 -8.69 0.62 -13.58
N HIS A 245 -7.93 1.71 -13.62
CA HIS A 245 -7.93 2.67 -14.73
C HIS A 245 -6.89 2.27 -15.77
N SER A 246 -7.23 2.36 -17.06
CA SER A 246 -6.30 2.05 -18.15
C SER A 246 -5.07 2.95 -18.18
N ASP A 247 -5.20 4.17 -17.66
CA ASP A 247 -4.13 5.16 -17.53
C ASP A 247 -3.44 5.15 -16.15
N CYS A 248 -3.76 4.15 -15.32
CA CYS A 248 -3.42 4.01 -13.91
C CYS A 248 -3.87 5.17 -12.99
N GLY A 249 -4.57 6.19 -13.50
CA GLY A 249 -5.05 7.33 -12.70
C GLY A 249 -4.01 7.99 -11.79
N PHE A 250 -2.75 8.14 -12.22
CA PHE A 250 -1.69 8.62 -11.34
C PHE A 250 -2.00 9.99 -10.71
N GLU A 251 -1.82 10.10 -9.39
CA GLU A 251 -1.88 11.35 -8.63
C GLU A 251 -0.59 11.51 -7.81
N TYR A 252 0.05 12.68 -7.88
CA TYR A 252 1.31 12.95 -7.19
C TYR A 252 1.23 14.25 -6.40
N VAL A 253 1.89 14.24 -5.25
CA VAL A 253 2.11 15.41 -4.42
C VAL A 253 3.60 15.56 -4.14
N ALA A 254 4.03 16.82 -4.01
CA ALA A 254 5.31 17.09 -3.39
C ALA A 254 5.33 16.39 -2.03
N GLY A 255 6.44 15.73 -1.70
CA GLY A 255 6.53 14.98 -0.45
C GLY A 255 6.30 15.85 0.79
N PRO A 256 6.12 15.22 1.96
CA PRO A 256 5.66 15.89 3.17
C PRO A 256 6.51 17.11 3.54
N THR A 257 5.83 18.23 3.80
CA THR A 257 6.49 19.52 4.08
C THR A 257 7.35 19.49 5.35
N SER A 258 6.96 18.66 6.33
CA SER A 258 7.67 18.48 7.60
C SER A 258 9.05 17.83 7.47
N MET A 259 9.38 17.25 6.31
CA MET A 259 10.67 16.62 6.02
C MET A 259 11.38 17.25 4.81
N THR A 260 11.05 18.51 4.49
CA THR A 260 11.64 19.28 3.38
C THR A 260 13.16 19.43 3.41
N SER A 261 13.79 19.26 4.58
CA SER A 261 15.25 19.22 4.71
C SER A 261 15.88 17.89 4.24
N LYS A 262 15.07 16.85 3.95
CA LYS A 262 15.53 15.52 3.54
C LYS A 262 14.66 14.93 2.40
N PRO A 263 14.72 15.52 1.19
CA PRO A 263 13.83 15.18 0.06
C PRO A 263 14.01 13.77 -0.52
N THR A 264 14.96 12.98 -0.03
CA THR A 264 15.24 11.61 -0.53
C THR A 264 14.62 10.51 0.35
N TRP A 265 13.92 10.86 1.43
CA TRP A 265 13.45 9.93 2.48
C TRP A 265 12.39 8.90 2.06
N TRP A 266 11.79 9.02 0.88
CA TRP A 266 10.63 8.19 0.51
C TRP A 266 10.71 7.62 -0.90
N ASN A 267 11.88 7.68 -1.55
CA ASN A 267 11.99 7.27 -2.94
C ASN A 267 12.14 5.76 -3.09
N GLY A 268 13.00 5.13 -2.29
CA GLY A 268 13.37 3.72 -2.48
C GLY A 268 12.44 2.70 -1.81
N ALA A 269 11.74 3.07 -0.74
CA ALA A 269 10.97 2.12 0.06
C ALA A 269 9.71 2.74 0.67
N VAL A 270 8.57 2.20 0.25
CA VAL A 270 7.25 2.47 0.83
C VAL A 270 6.60 1.15 1.22
N ALA A 271 5.87 1.15 2.32
CA ALA A 271 5.07 -0.01 2.73
C ALA A 271 3.71 0.47 3.22
N VAL A 272 2.67 -0.32 2.97
CA VAL A 272 1.34 -0.07 3.53
C VAL A 272 1.00 -1.23 4.45
N THR A 273 0.67 -0.88 5.68
CA THR A 273 -0.05 -1.81 6.55
C THR A 273 -1.53 -1.65 6.34
N TYR A 274 -2.24 -2.75 6.51
CA TYR A 274 -3.68 -2.81 6.53
C TYR A 274 -4.09 -3.73 7.66
N PRO A 275 -5.30 -3.58 8.21
CA PRO A 275 -5.82 -4.51 9.19
C PRO A 275 -5.69 -5.91 8.62
N ALA A 276 -5.22 -6.86 9.43
CA ALA A 276 -5.42 -8.26 9.09
C ALA A 276 -6.90 -8.39 8.73
N ALA A 277 -7.20 -8.94 7.54
CA ALA A 277 -8.58 -9.23 7.19
C ALA A 277 -9.16 -9.91 8.42
N GLU A 278 -10.19 -9.33 9.04
CA GLU A 278 -10.94 -10.03 10.06
C GLU A 278 -11.24 -11.35 9.37
N GLN A 279 -10.56 -12.42 9.79
CA GLN A 279 -11.04 -13.74 9.43
C GLN A 279 -12.45 -13.65 9.94
N ALA A 280 -13.42 -13.66 9.02
CA ALA A 280 -14.79 -13.78 9.38
C ALA A 280 -14.77 -15.02 10.25
N VAL A 281 -14.78 -14.82 11.57
CA VAL A 281 -14.99 -15.89 12.51
C VAL A 281 -16.34 -16.33 12.01
N SER A 282 -16.35 -17.47 11.32
CA SER A 282 -17.59 -18.11 11.00
C SER A 282 -18.11 -18.42 12.39
N THR A 283 -18.85 -17.46 12.94
CA THR A 283 -19.92 -17.74 13.84
C THR A 283 -20.90 -18.50 12.94
N ASN A 284 -20.56 -19.76 12.66
CA ASN A 284 -21.47 -20.86 12.90
C ASN A 284 -21.83 -20.86 14.41
N ALA A 285 -22.24 -19.71 14.95
CA ALA A 285 -23.47 -19.66 15.67
C ALA A 285 -24.53 -20.09 14.65
N LEU A 286 -24.63 -21.40 14.43
CA LEU A 286 -25.93 -22.02 14.60
C LEU A 286 -26.50 -21.31 15.82
N ALA A 287 -27.46 -20.41 15.58
CA ALA A 287 -28.21 -19.82 16.65
C ALA A 287 -28.62 -21.01 17.50
N SER A 288 -28.01 -21.13 18.69
CA SER A 288 -28.57 -21.95 19.72
C SER A 288 -29.86 -21.23 20.07
N THR A 289 -30.89 -21.46 19.26
CA THR A 289 -32.26 -21.53 19.74
C THR A 289 -32.28 -22.73 20.68
N GLY A 290 -31.57 -22.57 21.79
CA GLY A 290 -31.70 -23.41 22.96
C GLY A 290 -33.10 -23.14 23.48
N LEU A 291 -34.06 -23.79 22.85
CA LEU A 291 -35.31 -24.16 23.48
C LEU A 291 -34.89 -24.97 24.70
N ASN A 292 -34.87 -24.30 25.85
CA ASN A 292 -34.78 -25.00 27.11
C ASN A 292 -35.90 -26.05 27.14
N SER A 293 -35.60 -27.24 27.63
CA SER A 293 -36.57 -28.33 27.77
C SER A 293 -37.79 -27.97 28.64
N SER A 294 -37.76 -26.81 29.32
CA SER A 294 -38.88 -26.21 30.04
C SER A 294 -39.87 -25.42 29.16
N SER A 295 -39.54 -25.01 27.93
CA SER A 295 -40.45 -24.28 27.03
C SER A 295 -41.26 -25.19 26.08
N ILE A 296 -40.86 -26.45 25.92
CA ILE A 296 -41.61 -27.45 25.14
C ILE A 296 -42.90 -27.87 25.86
N GLY A 297 -42.94 -27.79 27.20
CA GLY A 297 -44.13 -28.13 28.00
C GLY A 297 -45.28 -27.11 27.90
N VAL A 298 -44.97 -25.82 27.75
CA VAL A 298 -45.99 -24.75 27.80
C VAL A 298 -46.70 -24.58 26.45
N ASN A 299 -45.99 -24.74 25.32
CA ASN A 299 -46.59 -24.61 24.00
C ASN A 299 -47.42 -25.84 23.57
N ALA A 300 -47.13 -27.03 24.10
CA ALA A 300 -47.96 -28.21 23.89
C ALA A 300 -49.33 -28.12 24.61
N LEU A 301 -49.40 -27.44 25.76
CA LEU A 301 -50.64 -27.26 26.52
C LEU A 301 -51.60 -26.25 25.84
N ILE A 302 -51.07 -25.22 25.18
CA ILE A 302 -51.90 -24.23 24.48
C ILE A 302 -52.47 -24.82 23.18
N GLY A 303 -51.72 -25.67 22.47
CA GLY A 303 -52.19 -26.35 21.26
C GLY A 303 -53.32 -27.36 21.50
N VAL A 304 -53.26 -28.12 22.60
CA VAL A 304 -54.32 -29.08 22.97
C VAL A 304 -55.58 -28.36 23.49
N GLY A 305 -55.42 -27.24 24.20
CA GLY A 305 -56.55 -26.43 24.69
C GLY A 305 -57.41 -25.86 23.55
N LEU A 306 -56.79 -25.38 22.47
CA LEU A 306 -57.51 -24.83 21.30
C LEU A 306 -58.24 -25.91 20.49
N LEU A 307 -57.70 -27.13 20.41
CA LEU A 307 -58.37 -28.26 19.78
C LEU A 307 -59.61 -28.72 20.56
N ILE A 308 -59.56 -28.71 21.89
CA ILE A 308 -60.71 -29.08 22.73
C ILE A 308 -61.83 -28.03 22.63
N ILE A 309 -61.50 -26.73 22.63
CA ILE A 309 -62.48 -25.65 22.46
C ILE A 309 -63.12 -25.69 21.07
N GLY A 310 -62.35 -25.99 20.02
CA GLY A 310 -62.88 -26.17 18.66
C GLY A 310 -63.90 -27.32 18.56
N VAL A 311 -63.59 -28.48 19.16
CA VAL A 311 -64.49 -29.65 19.14
C VAL A 311 -65.75 -29.44 19.99
N LEU A 312 -65.66 -28.74 21.13
CA LEU A 312 -66.82 -28.39 21.95
C LEU A 312 -67.74 -27.37 21.26
N SER A 313 -67.18 -26.39 20.57
CA SER A 313 -67.94 -25.38 19.81
C SER A 313 -68.73 -26.00 18.65
N LEU A 314 -68.13 -26.99 17.96
CA LEU A 314 -68.78 -27.76 16.90
C LEU A 314 -69.92 -28.65 17.44
N ARG A 315 -69.79 -29.21 18.65
CA ARG A 315 -70.87 -30.01 19.26
C ARG A 315 -72.04 -29.16 19.76
N LEU A 316 -71.79 -27.98 20.30
CA LEU A 316 -72.85 -27.06 20.77
C LEU A 316 -73.70 -26.51 19.62
N ASN A 317 -73.07 -26.15 18.49
CA ASN A 317 -73.81 -25.70 17.30
C ASN A 317 -74.67 -26.78 16.65
N ARG A 318 -74.37 -28.07 16.87
CA ARG A 318 -75.17 -29.18 16.34
C ARG A 318 -76.44 -29.45 17.15
N ARG A 319 -76.51 -29.02 18.42
CA ARG A 319 -77.69 -29.17 19.29
C ARG A 319 -78.72 -28.07 19.13
N GLN A 320 -78.36 -26.91 18.57
CA GLN A 320 -79.29 -25.81 18.31
C GLN A 320 -79.99 -25.90 16.93
N ARG A 321 -79.74 -26.97 16.17
CA ARG A 321 -80.36 -27.22 14.85
C ARG A 321 -81.26 -28.47 14.85
N ILE A 322 -81.80 -28.85 16.01
CA ILE A 322 -82.86 -29.86 16.16
C ILE A 322 -83.98 -29.21 16.95
#